data_AF-A0A0K1EZM6-F1
#
_entry.id   AF-A0A0K1EZM6-F1
#
_cell.length_a   1.000
_cell.length_b   1.000
_cell.length_c   1.000
_cell.angle_alpha   90.00
_cell.angle_beta   90.00
_cell.angle_gamma   90.00
#
_symmetry.space_group_name_H-M   'P 1'
#
loop_
_entity.id
_entity.type
_entity.pdbx_description
1 polymer ?
#
loop_
_entity_poly.entity_id
_entity_poly.type
_entity_poly.pdbx_seq_one_letter_code
_entity_poly.pdbx_strand_id
1 'polypeptide(L)'
;MPARAVAGSRAPARAANNYWEKPETLADHYAQHGKGVGATSEEEYTRMAHEFYLNKGQYQVKVDKEGITRVYDAARNLFGAYNPNGMTKSYFAPTGGQAYFDNQEWAMP
;
A
#
# COMPACT_ATOMS: atom_id res chain seq x y z
N MET A 1 -15.09 -36.42 27.92
CA MET A 1 -14.21 -35.38 27.35
C MET A 1 -15.05 -34.50 26.42
N PRO A 2 -15.28 -33.21 26.68
CA PRO A 2 -15.79 -32.31 25.64
C PRO A 2 -14.63 -31.59 24.96
N ALA A 3 -14.70 -31.54 23.63
CA ALA A 3 -13.72 -30.90 22.76
C ALA A 3 -13.62 -29.39 23.04
N ARG A 4 -12.40 -28.89 23.20
CA ARG A 4 -12.09 -27.46 23.26
C ARG A 4 -12.25 -26.86 21.86
N ALA A 5 -13.14 -25.88 21.75
CA ALA A 5 -13.12 -24.93 20.63
C ALA A 5 -11.77 -24.21 20.61
N VAL A 6 -11.04 -24.33 19.51
CA VAL A 6 -9.84 -23.52 19.26
C VAL A 6 -10.32 -22.14 18.87
N ALA A 7 -10.25 -21.20 19.81
CA ALA A 7 -10.41 -19.78 19.52
C ALA A 7 -9.31 -19.38 18.53
N GLY A 8 -9.70 -19.00 17.32
CA GLY A 8 -8.79 -18.42 16.33
C GLY A 8 -8.09 -17.21 16.92
N SER A 9 -6.76 -17.26 16.90
CA SER A 9 -5.86 -16.23 17.42
C SER A 9 -6.20 -14.86 16.82
N ARG A 10 -6.71 -13.93 17.64
CA ARG A 10 -6.92 -12.50 17.30
C ARG A 10 -5.59 -11.72 17.17
N ALA A 11 -4.57 -12.32 16.57
CA ALA A 11 -3.21 -11.80 16.51
C ALA A 11 -2.66 -11.33 15.13
N PRO A 12 -3.41 -11.20 14.02
CA PRO A 12 -2.84 -10.62 12.78
C PRO A 12 -3.12 -9.12 12.59
N ALA A 13 -4.27 -8.61 13.06
CA ALA A 13 -4.70 -7.23 12.76
C ALA A 13 -3.77 -6.13 13.29
N ARG A 14 -2.98 -6.42 14.34
CA ARG A 14 -2.09 -5.43 14.97
C ARG A 14 -0.74 -5.30 14.25
N ALA A 15 -0.31 -6.32 13.51
CA ALA A 15 0.93 -6.31 12.73
C ALA A 15 0.74 -5.64 11.36
N ALA A 16 -0.41 -5.86 10.72
CA ALA A 16 -0.80 -5.21 9.46
C ALA A 16 -0.78 -3.68 9.54
N ASN A 17 -1.17 -3.12 10.68
CA ASN A 17 -1.33 -1.67 10.87
C ASN A 17 -0.01 -0.88 10.96
N ASN A 18 1.15 -1.53 11.07
CA ASN A 18 2.40 -0.81 11.37
C ASN A 18 2.95 0.01 10.20
N TYR A 19 2.52 -0.25 8.97
CA TYR A 19 3.04 0.43 7.77
C TYR A 19 1.98 1.24 7.01
N TRP A 20 0.78 1.36 7.57
CA TRP A 20 -0.35 2.06 6.97
C TRP A 20 -0.66 3.33 7.76
N GLU A 21 -0.74 4.47 7.08
CA GLU A 21 -0.86 5.79 7.74
C GLU A 21 -2.10 5.88 8.63
N LYS A 22 -3.26 5.48 8.11
CA LYS A 22 -4.57 5.62 8.76
C LYS A 22 -5.23 4.24 8.89
N PRO A 23 -5.01 3.51 10.00
CA PRO A 23 -5.52 2.16 10.18
C PRO A 23 -7.02 2.03 9.89
N GLU A 24 -7.80 3.06 10.18
CA GLU A 24 -9.24 3.12 9.91
C GLU A 24 -9.63 3.07 8.42
N THR A 25 -8.70 3.35 7.52
CA THR A 25 -8.92 3.31 6.05
C THR A 25 -8.41 2.03 5.40
N LEU A 26 -7.67 1.19 6.13
CA LEU A 26 -7.00 0.01 5.58
C LEU A 26 -7.99 -0.99 5.00
N ALA A 27 -9.02 -1.34 5.76
CA ALA A 27 -10.00 -2.35 5.35
C ALA A 27 -10.71 -1.96 4.04
N ASP A 28 -11.13 -0.70 3.92
CA ASP A 28 -11.79 -0.18 2.72
C ASP A 28 -10.84 -0.15 1.52
N HIS A 29 -9.57 0.20 1.73
CA HIS A 29 -8.58 0.26 0.65
C HIS A 29 -8.21 -1.14 0.16
N TYR A 30 -8.00 -2.08 1.09
CA TYR A 30 -7.80 -3.49 0.77
C TYR A 30 -9.01 -4.10 0.03
N ALA A 31 -10.24 -3.81 0.47
CA ALA A 31 -11.43 -4.32 -0.19
C ALA A 31 -11.54 -3.86 -1.66
N GLN A 32 -11.12 -2.63 -1.95
CA GLN A 32 -11.15 -2.05 -3.30
C GLN A 32 -9.99 -2.52 -4.18
N HIS A 33 -8.78 -2.66 -3.62
CA HIS A 33 -7.55 -2.80 -4.41
C HIS A 33 -6.75 -4.07 -4.15
N GLY A 34 -6.96 -4.74 -3.02
CA GLY A 34 -6.17 -5.89 -2.57
C GLY A 34 -6.06 -6.99 -3.63
N LYS A 35 -7.20 -7.38 -4.22
CA LYS A 35 -7.22 -8.37 -5.32
C LYS A 35 -6.44 -7.90 -6.55
N GLY A 36 -6.50 -6.61 -6.87
CA GLY A 36 -5.84 -6.02 -8.05
C GLY A 36 -4.31 -6.02 -7.94
N VAL A 37 -3.78 -6.04 -6.71
CA VAL A 37 -2.34 -6.13 -6.45
C VAL A 37 -1.90 -7.54 -6.04
N GLY A 38 -2.82 -8.51 -6.01
CA GLY A 38 -2.53 -9.91 -5.66
C GLY A 38 -2.44 -10.21 -4.16
N ALA A 39 -2.89 -9.29 -3.29
CA ALA A 39 -2.93 -9.55 -1.85
C ALA A 39 -4.11 -10.44 -1.45
N THR A 40 -3.89 -11.34 -0.49
CA THR A 40 -4.90 -12.27 0.04
C THR A 40 -5.42 -11.90 1.43
N SER A 41 -4.80 -10.91 2.07
CA SER A 41 -5.20 -10.37 3.37
C SER A 41 -4.76 -8.91 3.52
N GLU A 42 -5.37 -8.18 4.47
CA GLU A 42 -4.94 -6.82 4.83
C GLU A 42 -3.48 -6.77 5.29
N GLU A 43 -3.03 -7.79 6.03
CA GLU A 43 -1.65 -7.89 6.52
C GLU A 43 -0.64 -8.06 5.39
N GLU A 44 -0.93 -8.96 4.45
CA GLU A 44 -0.11 -9.13 3.26
C GLU A 44 -0.09 -7.86 2.43
N TYR A 45 -1.24 -7.22 2.28
CA TYR A 45 -1.39 -6.00 1.52
C TYR A 45 -0.54 -4.84 2.06
N THR A 46 -0.51 -4.60 3.38
CA THR A 46 0.34 -3.56 3.97
C THR A 46 1.83 -3.91 3.92
N ARG A 47 2.19 -5.20 4.08
CA ARG A 47 3.57 -5.68 3.88
C ARG A 47 4.03 -5.43 2.45
N MET A 48 3.23 -5.80 1.45
CA MET A 48 3.53 -5.58 0.03
C MET A 48 3.74 -4.09 -0.27
N ALA A 49 2.85 -3.22 0.24
CA ALA A 49 2.98 -1.79 0.04
C ALA A 49 4.26 -1.22 0.69
N HIS A 50 4.63 -1.72 1.87
CA HIS A 50 5.87 -1.31 2.53
C HIS A 50 7.12 -1.80 1.79
N GLU A 51 7.14 -3.06 1.37
CA GLU A 51 8.22 -3.62 0.54
C GLU A 51 8.37 -2.85 -0.78
N PHE A 52 7.25 -2.41 -1.37
CA PHE A 52 7.27 -1.56 -2.57
C PHE A 52 7.98 -0.22 -2.30
N TYR A 53 7.75 0.42 -1.15
CA TYR A 53 8.46 1.63 -0.74
C TYR A 53 9.96 1.41 -0.48
N LEU A 54 10.33 0.31 0.17
CA LEU A 54 11.73 -0.01 0.44
C LEU A 54 12.51 -0.22 -0.86
N ASN A 55 11.87 -0.81 -1.87
CA ASN A 55 12.44 -1.07 -3.18
C ASN A 55 12.26 0.06 -4.21
N LYS A 56 11.75 1.23 -3.80
CA LYS A 56 11.42 2.36 -4.72
C LYS A 56 12.54 2.79 -5.66
N GLY A 57 13.81 2.57 -5.31
CA GLY A 57 14.96 2.87 -6.18
C GLY A 57 15.00 2.06 -7.47
N GLN A 58 14.20 1.00 -7.57
CA GLN A 58 14.03 0.19 -8.79
C GLN A 58 12.92 0.71 -9.72
N TYR A 59 12.16 1.71 -9.27
CA TYR A 59 10.91 2.14 -9.89
C TYR A 59 10.94 3.63 -10.22
N GLN A 60 9.90 4.10 -10.91
CA GLN A 60 9.74 5.54 -11.13
C GLN A 60 9.30 6.20 -9.83
N VAL A 61 9.92 7.31 -9.48
CA VAL A 61 9.67 8.01 -8.21
C VAL A 61 9.46 9.50 -8.45
N LYS A 62 8.43 10.05 -7.80
CA LYS A 62 8.19 11.49 -7.67
C LYS A 62 8.07 11.82 -6.19
N VAL A 63 8.71 12.90 -5.75
CA VAL A 63 8.56 13.43 -4.39
C VAL A 63 8.03 14.86 -4.52
N ASP A 64 6.94 15.19 -3.81
CA ASP A 64 6.38 16.54 -3.83
C ASP A 64 6.96 17.44 -2.71
N LYS A 65 6.53 18.70 -2.70
CA LYS A 65 7.00 19.72 -1.74
C LYS A 65 6.72 19.37 -0.26
N GLU A 66 5.76 18.49 0.00
CA GLU A 66 5.41 18.02 1.36
C GLU A 66 6.21 16.76 1.73
N GLY A 67 7.05 16.25 0.82
CA GLY A 67 7.84 15.04 0.98
C GLY A 67 7.04 13.77 0.73
N ILE A 68 5.83 13.86 0.15
CA ILE A 68 5.07 12.67 -0.23
C ILE A 68 5.77 12.00 -1.40
N THR A 69 6.14 10.75 -1.20
CA THR A 69 6.80 9.92 -2.20
C THR A 69 5.74 9.13 -2.96
N ARG A 70 5.67 9.30 -4.29
CA ARG A 70 4.88 8.49 -5.21
C ARG A 70 5.82 7.56 -5.98
N VAL A 71 5.52 6.28 -5.98
CA VAL A 71 6.32 5.22 -6.61
C VAL A 71 5.46 4.51 -7.63
N TYR A 72 6.01 4.22 -8.81
CA TYR A 72 5.30 3.52 -9.87
C TYR A 72 6.17 2.48 -10.58
N ASP A 73 5.69 1.24 -10.59
CA ASP A 73 6.26 0.12 -11.34
C ASP A 73 5.42 -0.11 -12.60
N ALA A 74 5.97 0.32 -13.73
CA ALA A 74 5.33 0.19 -15.03
C ALA A 74 5.19 -1.27 -15.49
N ALA A 75 6.08 -2.17 -15.07
CA ALA A 75 6.04 -3.57 -15.50
C ALA A 75 4.87 -4.33 -14.86
N ARG A 76 4.55 -4.00 -13.61
CA ARG A 76 3.44 -4.62 -12.86
C ARG A 76 2.19 -3.76 -12.80
N ASN A 77 2.24 -2.54 -13.32
CA ASN A 77 1.22 -1.51 -13.16
C ASN A 77 0.86 -1.32 -11.67
N LEU A 78 1.86 -1.06 -10.83
CA LEU A 78 1.67 -0.83 -9.40
C LEU A 78 2.03 0.60 -9.03
N PHE A 79 1.15 1.24 -8.27
CA PHE A 79 1.33 2.59 -7.76
C PHE A 79 1.28 2.57 -6.24
N GLY A 80 2.18 3.31 -5.60
CA GLY A 80 2.22 3.53 -4.16
C GLY A 80 2.43 5.00 -3.82
N ALA A 81 1.75 5.48 -2.77
CA ALA A 81 1.95 6.82 -2.22
C ALA A 81 2.29 6.73 -0.72
N TYR A 82 3.30 7.48 -0.30
CA TYR A 82 3.92 7.36 1.02
C TYR A 82 4.19 8.71 1.65
N ASN A 83 3.94 8.84 2.95
CA ASN A 83 4.36 10.00 3.73
C ASN A 83 5.90 10.10 3.81
N PRO A 84 6.46 11.25 4.24
CA PRO A 84 7.92 11.41 4.36
C PRO A 84 8.56 10.38 5.31
N ASN A 85 7.81 9.88 6.28
CA ASN A 85 8.24 8.83 7.21
C ASN A 85 8.13 7.40 6.63
N GLY A 86 7.71 7.25 5.37
CA GLY A 86 7.56 5.96 4.69
C GLY A 86 6.27 5.20 4.98
N MET A 87 5.33 5.79 5.73
CA MET A 87 4.01 5.20 5.94
C MET A 87 3.17 5.23 4.67
N THR A 88 2.49 4.13 4.38
CA THR A 88 1.67 3.97 3.18
C THR A 88 0.37 4.76 3.29
N LYS A 89 0.08 5.58 2.29
CA LYS A 89 -1.21 6.27 2.10
C LYS A 89 -2.13 5.54 1.13
N SER A 90 -1.55 4.93 0.10
CA SER A 90 -2.28 4.23 -0.97
C SER A 90 -1.38 3.23 -1.68
N TYR A 91 -1.93 2.08 -2.10
CA TYR A 91 -1.22 1.08 -2.91
C TYR A 91 -2.17 0.31 -3.85
N PHE A 92 -2.06 0.47 -5.15
CA PHE A 92 -3.03 -0.13 -6.08
C PHE A 92 -2.50 -0.24 -7.50
N ALA A 93 -3.22 -0.96 -8.34
CA ALA A 93 -3.01 -0.94 -9.78
C ALA A 93 -3.86 0.17 -10.43
N PRO A 94 -3.27 1.25 -10.95
CA PRO A 94 -4.04 2.37 -11.48
C PRO A 94 -4.69 2.04 -12.83
N THR A 95 -5.87 2.61 -13.05
CA THR A 95 -6.47 2.68 -14.39
C THR A 95 -5.70 3.70 -15.22
N GLY A 96 -5.30 3.35 -16.43
CA GLY A 96 -4.50 4.21 -17.31
C GLY A 96 -2.97 4.08 -17.14
N GLY A 97 -2.51 3.27 -16.18
CA GLY A 97 -1.11 2.89 -16.04
C GLY A 97 -0.15 4.08 -15.98
N GLN A 98 0.82 4.11 -16.90
CA GLN A 98 1.84 5.17 -16.94
C GLN A 98 1.21 6.57 -16.97
N ALA A 99 0.14 6.76 -17.73
CA ALA A 99 -0.54 8.05 -17.82
C ALA A 99 -1.09 8.51 -16.46
N TYR A 100 -1.55 7.58 -15.60
CA TYR A 100 -1.97 7.92 -14.25
C TYR A 100 -0.81 8.47 -13.42
N PHE A 101 0.37 7.84 -13.49
CA PHE A 101 1.57 8.28 -12.78
C PHE A 101 2.10 9.62 -13.32
N ASP A 102 2.08 9.79 -14.64
CA ASP A 102 2.50 11.03 -15.30
C ASP A 102 1.63 12.21 -14.87
N ASN A 103 0.30 11.98 -14.81
CA ASN A 103 -0.71 12.95 -14.40
C ASN A 103 -0.82 13.14 -12.88
N GLN A 104 -0.01 12.45 -12.06
CA GLN A 104 0.11 12.82 -10.66
C GLN A 104 0.65 14.25 -10.60
N GLU A 105 -0.26 15.21 -10.39
CA GLU A 105 0.04 16.64 -10.41
C GLU A 105 1.21 16.93 -9.47
N TRP A 106 2.27 17.45 -10.07
CA TRP A 106 3.42 17.97 -9.36
C TRP A 106 3.09 19.41 -8.99
N ALA A 107 2.81 19.68 -7.72
CA ALA A 107 2.87 21.04 -7.23
C ALA A 107 4.34 21.33 -6.93
N MET A 108 5.10 21.77 -7.94
CA MET A 108 6.33 22.49 -7.64
C MET A 108 6.07 23.99 -7.68
N PRO A 109 6.79 24.75 -6.84
CA PRO A 109 6.70 26.20 -6.83
C PRO A 109 7.07 26.81 -8.18
#